data_AF-A0A6G1F5V0-F1
#
_entry.id   AF-A0A6G1F5V0-F1
#
_cell.length_a   1.000
_cell.length_b   1.000
_cell.length_c   1.000
_cell.angle_alpha   90.00
_cell.angle_beta   90.00
_cell.angle_gamma   90.00
#
_symmetry.space_group_name_H-M   'P 1'
#
loop_
_entity.id
_entity.type
_entity.pdbx_description
1 polymer ?
#
loop_
_entity_poly.entity_id
_entity_poly.type
_entity_poly.pdbx_seq_one_letter_code
_entity_poly.pdbx_strand_id
1 'polypeptide(L)'
;MDIAADLEARQLRILRRVADLELAAQQHRLRALSISAAPSAGDAKTSTTEARLSAILKARGVVDFTFRRVPADYYDRPLEERRDFLRADSVDQLCKSIVMVNTQAAADVVDCSNPKNSKYYVVVVQYMARLNADSIKNFIYALNEKQIPKKRFNMRLAPEEESQKLTGFVHNAVTCIGMETDIPVM
;
A
#
# COMPACT_ATOMS: atom_id res chain seq x y z
N MET A 1 -20.00 45.50 23.23
CA MET A 1 -20.12 44.05 22.96
C MET A 1 -18.71 43.50 22.97
N ASP A 2 -18.41 42.62 23.92
CA ASP A 2 -17.05 42.13 24.14
C ASP A 2 -16.69 41.09 23.07
N ILE A 3 -15.81 41.48 22.15
CA ILE A 3 -15.38 40.67 21.00
C ILE A 3 -14.71 39.38 21.47
N ALA A 4 -14.05 39.41 22.63
CA ALA A 4 -13.43 38.23 23.22
C ALA A 4 -14.48 37.19 23.64
N ALA A 5 -15.58 37.64 24.25
CA ALA A 5 -16.66 36.76 24.66
C ALA A 5 -17.41 36.12 23.47
N ASP A 6 -17.59 36.84 22.35
CA ASP A 6 -18.18 36.27 21.13
C ASP A 6 -17.26 35.22 20.48
N LEU A 7 -15.95 35.48 20.44
CA LEU A 7 -14.96 34.52 19.93
C LEU A 7 -14.90 33.24 20.77
N GLU A 8 -14.90 33.37 22.09
CA GLU A 8 -14.92 32.22 23.01
C GLU A 8 -16.19 31.38 22.85
N ALA A 9 -17.36 32.03 22.72
CA ALA A 9 -18.62 31.35 22.46
C ALA A 9 -18.63 30.60 21.12
N ARG A 10 -18.00 31.15 20.08
CA ARG A 10 -17.85 30.48 18.78
C ARG A 10 -16.88 29.30 18.87
N GLN A 11 -15.76 29.46 19.56
CA GLN A 11 -14.76 28.40 19.74
C GLN A 11 -15.37 27.21 20.49
N LEU A 12 -16.08 27.46 21.59
CA LEU A 12 -16.79 26.42 22.34
C LEU A 12 -17.85 25.70 21.49
N ARG A 13 -18.57 26.44 20.63
CA ARG A 13 -19.54 25.85 19.70
C ARG A 13 -18.87 24.95 18.66
N ILE A 14 -17.72 25.36 18.13
CA ILE A 14 -16.96 24.55 17.17
C ILE A 14 -16.46 23.27 17.83
N LEU A 15 -15.85 23.37 19.02
CA LEU A 15 -15.33 22.22 19.75
C LEU A 15 -16.44 21.20 20.08
N ARG A 16 -17.63 21.66 20.48
CA ARG A 16 -18.79 20.77 20.69
C ARG A 16 -19.18 20.04 19.41
N ARG A 17 -19.27 20.74 18.28
CA ARG A 17 -19.61 20.13 16.99
C ARG A 17 -18.56 19.11 16.53
N VAL A 18 -17.28 19.36 16.79
CA VAL A 18 -16.21 18.40 16.50
C VAL A 18 -16.39 17.14 17.36
N ALA A 19 -16.62 17.29 18.67
CA ALA A 19 -16.85 16.16 19.56
C ALA A 19 -18.09 15.33 19.16
N ASP A 20 -19.18 16.00 18.76
CA ASP A 20 -20.39 15.33 18.28
C ASP A 20 -20.13 14.54 16.97
N LEU A 21 -19.34 15.10 16.06
CA LEU A 21 -18.95 14.43 14.81
C LEU A 21 -18.02 13.24 15.07
N GLU A 22 -17.07 13.36 16.00
CA GLU A 22 -16.19 12.27 16.40
C GLU A 22 -17.00 11.11 17.01
N LEU A 23 -17.96 11.40 17.88
CA LEU A 23 -18.84 10.39 18.48
C LEU A 23 -19.71 9.71 17.42
N ALA A 24 -20.30 10.48 16.50
CA ALA A 24 -21.10 9.93 15.39
C ALA A 24 -20.25 9.02 14.48
N ALA A 25 -19.01 9.41 14.19
CA ALA A 25 -18.08 8.60 13.41
C ALA A 25 -17.69 7.30 14.13
N GLN A 26 -17.45 7.36 15.45
CA GLN A 26 -17.18 6.18 16.27
C GLN A 26 -18.38 5.22 16.31
N GLN A 27 -19.59 5.74 16.50
CA GLN A 27 -20.81 4.93 16.49
C GLN A 27 -21.07 4.29 15.12
N HIS A 28 -20.81 5.02 14.03
CA HIS A 28 -20.90 4.47 12.67
C HIS A 28 -19.86 3.35 12.45
N ARG A 29 -18.62 3.52 12.92
CA ARG A 29 -17.59 2.46 12.89
C ARG A 29 -18.02 1.22 13.68
N LEU A 30 -18.56 1.38 14.88
CA LEU A 30 -19.02 0.27 15.71
C LEU A 30 -20.20 -0.48 15.06
N ARG A 31 -21.16 0.24 14.45
CA ARG A 31 -22.27 -0.39 13.71
C ARG A 31 -21.79 -1.15 12.48
N ALA A 32 -20.83 -0.61 11.74
CA ALA A 32 -20.23 -1.31 10.60
C ALA A 32 -19.53 -2.61 11.02
N LEU A 33 -18.91 -2.63 12.22
CA LEU A 33 -18.30 -3.83 12.80
C LEU A 33 -19.35 -4.86 13.24
N SER A 34 -20.49 -4.44 13.78
CA SER A 34 -21.57 -5.34 14.21
C SER A 34 -22.33 -6.01 13.04
N ILE A 35 -22.41 -5.38 11.87
CA ILE A 35 -23.08 -5.95 10.68
C ILE A 35 -22.25 -7.10 10.06
N SER A 36 -20.96 -7.23 10.38
CA SER A 36 -20.10 -8.34 9.92
C SER A 36 -20.15 -9.61 10.80
N ALA A 37 -20.95 -9.64 11.87
CA ALA A 37 -21.04 -10.78 12.78
C ALA A 37 -22.35 -11.58 12.62
N ALA A 38 -22.50 -12.28 11.51
CA ALA A 38 -23.39 -13.43 11.42
C ALA A 38 -22.65 -14.56 10.68
N PRO A 39 -22.20 -15.63 11.37
CA PRO A 39 -21.65 -16.78 10.69
C PRO A 39 -22.80 -17.69 10.25
N SER A 40 -23.03 -17.80 8.94
CA SER A 40 -23.72 -18.96 8.39
C SER A 40 -22.73 -20.11 8.36
N ALA A 41 -22.99 -21.15 9.16
CA ALA A 41 -22.25 -22.39 9.14
C ALA A 41 -22.33 -23.04 7.75
N GLY A 42 -21.19 -23.23 7.09
CA GLY A 42 -21.10 -23.93 5.81
C GLY A 42 -19.84 -23.60 5.01
N ASP A 43 -18.96 -24.60 4.92
CA ASP A 43 -17.80 -24.73 4.03
C ASP A 43 -16.53 -23.96 4.40
N ALA A 44 -15.47 -24.74 4.67
CA ALA A 44 -14.09 -24.32 4.55
C ALA A 44 -13.81 -23.88 3.09
N LYS A 45 -14.16 -22.63 2.77
CA LYS A 45 -13.86 -21.95 1.50
C LYS A 45 -12.69 -21.02 1.73
N THR A 46 -11.65 -21.19 0.93
CA THR A 46 -10.50 -20.29 0.80
C THR A 46 -10.95 -18.85 0.90
N SER A 47 -10.51 -18.14 1.94
CA SER A 47 -10.76 -16.71 2.13
C SER A 47 -10.45 -15.96 0.84
N THR A 48 -11.34 -15.07 0.39
CA THR A 48 -11.07 -14.20 -0.75
C THR A 48 -9.79 -13.38 -0.51
N THR A 49 -9.08 -12.99 -1.58
CA THR A 49 -7.87 -12.14 -1.47
C THR A 49 -8.15 -10.87 -0.66
N GLU A 50 -9.31 -10.26 -0.88
CA GLU A 50 -9.79 -9.08 -0.14
C GLU A 50 -9.86 -9.34 1.38
N ALA A 51 -10.48 -10.46 1.80
CA ALA A 51 -10.58 -10.83 3.20
C ALA A 51 -9.20 -11.14 3.82
N ARG A 52 -8.33 -11.84 3.07
CA ARG A 52 -6.95 -12.15 3.48
C ARG A 52 -6.15 -10.87 3.73
N LEU A 53 -6.15 -9.94 2.76
CA LEU A 53 -5.43 -8.68 2.88
C LEU A 53 -6.03 -7.77 3.97
N SER A 54 -7.35 -7.76 4.12
CA SER A 54 -8.03 -7.04 5.20
C SER A 54 -7.59 -7.53 6.58
N ALA A 55 -7.45 -8.85 6.78
CA ALA A 55 -6.98 -9.42 8.02
C ALA A 55 -5.53 -9.01 8.33
N ILE A 56 -4.64 -9.04 7.32
CA ILE A 56 -3.24 -8.62 7.45
C ILE A 56 -3.14 -7.15 7.87
N LEU A 57 -3.88 -6.25 7.20
CA LEU A 57 -3.89 -4.83 7.51
C LEU A 57 -4.34 -4.56 8.96
N LYS A 58 -5.47 -5.16 9.36
CA LYS A 58 -6.01 -5.02 10.72
C LYS A 58 -5.05 -5.58 11.77
N ALA A 59 -4.43 -6.74 11.53
CA ALA A 59 -3.45 -7.33 12.43
C ALA A 59 -2.20 -6.45 12.63
N ARG A 60 -1.87 -5.61 11.64
CA ARG A 60 -0.77 -4.63 11.71
C ARG A 60 -1.23 -3.24 12.19
N GLY A 61 -2.45 -3.12 12.70
CA GLY A 61 -2.99 -1.87 13.25
C GLY A 61 -3.49 -0.86 12.20
N VAL A 62 -3.56 -1.24 10.93
CA VAL A 62 -4.17 -0.40 9.89
C VAL A 62 -5.69 -0.57 9.96
N VAL A 63 -6.35 0.43 10.53
CA VAL A 63 -7.79 0.39 10.82
C VAL A 63 -8.66 1.17 9.83
N ASP A 64 -8.05 1.98 8.97
CA ASP A 64 -8.74 2.77 7.96
C ASP A 64 -8.20 2.46 6.56
N PHE A 65 -8.97 1.69 5.80
CA PHE A 65 -8.68 1.33 4.42
C PHE A 65 -9.98 0.92 3.71
N THR A 66 -9.98 0.97 2.37
CA THR A 66 -11.10 0.50 1.56
C THR A 66 -10.58 -0.16 0.29
N PHE A 67 -10.98 -1.41 0.06
CA PHE A 67 -10.78 -2.06 -1.23
C PHE A 67 -11.87 -1.62 -2.21
N ARG A 68 -11.48 -1.37 -3.46
CA ARG A 68 -12.40 -1.00 -4.55
C ARG A 68 -12.35 -2.10 -5.61
N ARG A 69 -13.52 -2.63 -5.96
CA ARG A 69 -13.67 -3.51 -7.13
C ARG A 69 -13.80 -2.65 -8.37
N VAL A 70 -13.08 -3.02 -9.41
CA VAL A 70 -13.04 -2.32 -10.68
C VAL A 70 -13.46 -3.27 -11.80
N PRO A 71 -13.94 -2.75 -12.95
CA PRO A 71 -14.22 -3.57 -14.13
C PRO A 71 -13.00 -4.37 -14.62
N ALA A 72 -13.23 -5.45 -15.36
CA ALA A 72 -12.17 -6.33 -15.85
C ALA A 72 -11.18 -5.62 -16.80
N ASP A 73 -11.67 -4.62 -17.53
CA ASP A 73 -10.93 -3.79 -18.49
C ASP A 73 -10.28 -2.55 -17.83
N TYR A 74 -10.22 -2.49 -16.50
CA TYR A 74 -9.65 -1.37 -15.74
C TYR A 74 -8.26 -0.95 -16.22
N TYR A 75 -7.39 -1.90 -16.55
CA TYR A 75 -6.03 -1.62 -17.03
C TYR A 75 -5.95 -1.17 -18.49
N ASP A 76 -7.04 -1.25 -19.24
CA ASP A 76 -7.16 -0.74 -20.61
C ASP A 76 -7.68 0.71 -20.64
N ARG A 77 -8.21 1.20 -19.51
CA ARG A 77 -8.76 2.56 -19.39
C ARG A 77 -7.67 3.63 -19.21
N PRO A 78 -7.91 4.89 -19.62
CA PRO A 78 -7.08 6.04 -19.26
C PRO A 78 -6.93 6.22 -17.74
N LEU A 79 -5.88 6.92 -17.30
CA LEU A 79 -5.62 7.08 -15.87
C LEU A 79 -6.68 7.92 -15.16
N GLU A 80 -7.31 8.85 -15.86
CA GLU A 80 -8.41 9.69 -15.37
C GLU A 80 -9.63 8.83 -15.01
N GLU A 81 -9.98 7.87 -15.87
CA GLU A 81 -11.06 6.91 -15.59
C GLU A 81 -10.68 5.98 -14.42
N ARG A 82 -9.41 5.54 -14.38
CA ARG A 82 -8.91 4.71 -13.25
C ARG A 82 -9.00 5.44 -11.92
N ARG A 83 -8.65 6.73 -11.89
CA ARG A 83 -8.81 7.61 -10.72
C ARG A 83 -10.26 7.61 -10.25
N ASP A 84 -11.21 7.75 -11.17
CA ASP A 84 -12.63 7.81 -10.86
C ASP A 84 -13.14 6.48 -10.28
N PHE A 85 -12.73 5.33 -10.86
CA PHE A 85 -13.05 4.00 -10.32
C PHE A 85 -12.54 3.81 -8.88
N LEU A 86 -11.33 4.29 -8.59
CA LEU A 86 -10.72 4.19 -7.27
C LEU A 86 -11.17 5.29 -6.30
N ARG A 87 -11.87 6.32 -6.79
CA ARG A 87 -12.25 7.52 -6.04
C ARG A 87 -11.05 8.27 -5.45
N ALA A 88 -9.98 8.37 -6.22
CA ALA A 88 -8.84 9.21 -5.89
C ALA A 88 -9.12 10.68 -6.27
N ASP A 89 -8.54 11.64 -5.56
CA ASP A 89 -8.72 13.07 -5.83
C ASP A 89 -7.92 13.51 -7.08
N SER A 90 -6.78 12.87 -7.32
CA SER A 90 -5.89 13.13 -8.46
C SER A 90 -5.32 11.83 -9.02
N VAL A 91 -4.94 11.85 -10.30
CA VAL A 91 -4.14 10.79 -10.94
C VAL A 91 -2.79 10.61 -10.21
N ASP A 92 -2.27 11.66 -9.57
CA ASP A 92 -1.03 11.60 -8.80
C ASP A 92 -1.12 10.72 -7.55
N GLN A 93 -2.33 10.43 -7.06
CA GLN A 93 -2.52 9.49 -5.94
C GLN A 93 -2.51 8.02 -6.41
N LEU A 94 -2.53 7.77 -7.73
CA LEU A 94 -2.48 6.41 -8.26
C LEU A 94 -1.06 5.89 -8.24
N CYS A 95 -0.85 4.79 -7.51
CA CYS A 95 0.44 4.11 -7.41
C CYS A 95 0.39 2.70 -8.01
N LYS A 96 1.56 2.23 -8.43
CA LYS A 96 1.82 0.84 -8.81
C LYS A 96 2.97 0.30 -7.98
N SER A 97 2.90 -0.98 -7.65
CA SER A 97 3.99 -1.72 -7.01
C SER A 97 4.73 -2.51 -8.07
N ILE A 98 6.06 -2.40 -8.10
CA ILE A 98 6.90 -3.07 -9.10
C ILE A 98 7.98 -3.87 -8.38
N VAL A 99 8.11 -5.16 -8.71
CA VAL A 99 9.22 -5.99 -8.22
C VAL A 99 10.46 -5.71 -9.06
N MET A 100 11.54 -5.33 -8.39
CA MET A 100 12.85 -5.06 -8.97
C MET A 100 13.85 -6.11 -8.50
N VAL A 101 14.69 -6.60 -9.42
CA VAL A 101 15.76 -7.55 -9.15
C VAL A 101 17.13 -6.87 -9.23
N ASN A 102 17.99 -7.14 -8.25
CA ASN A 102 19.39 -6.75 -8.29
C ASN A 102 20.21 -7.79 -9.07
N THR A 103 20.48 -7.50 -10.32
CA THR A 103 21.23 -8.40 -11.23
C THR A 103 22.73 -8.47 -10.93
N GLN A 104 23.27 -7.56 -10.12
CA GLN A 104 24.69 -7.51 -9.75
C GLN A 104 24.94 -7.86 -8.27
N ALA A 105 23.91 -8.35 -7.59
CA ALA A 105 24.02 -8.89 -6.23
C ALA A 105 25.11 -9.98 -6.19
N ALA A 106 25.78 -10.11 -5.04
CA ALA A 106 26.74 -11.20 -4.84
C ALA A 106 26.02 -12.57 -4.85
N ALA A 107 26.75 -13.65 -5.14
CA ALA A 107 26.14 -14.97 -5.35
C ALA A 107 25.46 -15.55 -4.09
N ASP A 108 25.91 -15.11 -2.92
CA ASP A 108 25.35 -15.42 -1.60
C ASP A 108 24.07 -14.62 -1.30
N VAL A 109 23.79 -13.54 -2.03
CA VAL A 109 22.59 -12.71 -1.89
C VAL A 109 21.49 -13.25 -2.80
N VAL A 110 20.74 -14.21 -2.28
CA VAL A 110 19.69 -14.93 -3.03
C VAL A 110 18.27 -14.59 -2.61
N ASP A 111 18.09 -13.99 -1.43
CA ASP A 111 16.78 -13.78 -0.81
C ASP A 111 16.45 -12.29 -0.56
N CYS A 112 15.38 -12.07 0.22
CA CYS A 112 14.84 -10.75 0.56
C CYS A 112 15.00 -10.39 2.04
N SER A 113 15.84 -11.12 2.79
CA SER A 113 15.88 -11.05 4.25
C SER A 113 16.53 -9.78 4.80
N ASN A 114 17.44 -9.16 4.03
CA ASN A 114 18.20 -7.98 4.46
C ASN A 114 17.79 -6.74 3.65
N PRO A 115 17.01 -5.80 4.20
CA PRO A 115 16.60 -4.59 3.50
C PRO A 115 17.77 -3.71 3.00
N LYS A 116 18.98 -3.86 3.56
CA LYS A 116 20.18 -3.14 3.10
C LYS A 116 20.86 -3.83 1.91
N ASN A 117 20.61 -5.12 1.69
CA ASN A 117 21.26 -5.92 0.66
C ASN A 117 20.44 -7.17 0.26
N SER A 118 19.22 -6.96 -0.25
CA SER A 118 18.37 -8.03 -0.79
C SER A 118 18.55 -8.22 -2.30
N LYS A 119 18.19 -9.42 -2.78
CA LYS A 119 18.14 -9.73 -4.21
C LYS A 119 16.96 -9.03 -4.90
N TYR A 120 15.82 -8.94 -4.23
CA TYR A 120 14.60 -8.33 -4.75
C TYR A 120 14.10 -7.22 -3.84
N TYR A 121 13.43 -6.23 -4.44
CA TYR A 121 12.77 -5.13 -3.76
C TYR A 121 11.45 -4.82 -4.43
N VAL A 122 10.44 -4.41 -3.67
CA VAL A 122 9.23 -3.80 -4.22
C VAL A 122 9.38 -2.29 -4.17
N VAL A 123 9.14 -1.64 -5.30
CA VAL A 123 9.17 -0.20 -5.43
C VAL A 123 7.76 0.30 -5.71
N VAL A 124 7.24 1.17 -4.84
CA VAL A 124 5.94 1.80 -5.00
C VAL A 124 6.13 3.17 -5.63
N VAL A 125 5.58 3.36 -6.83
CA VAL A 125 5.70 4.63 -7.57
C VAL A 125 4.36 5.07 -8.13
N GLN A 126 4.18 6.37 -8.27
CA GLN A 126 3.03 6.94 -8.95
C GLN A 126 2.98 6.50 -10.42
N TYR A 127 1.78 6.35 -10.98
CA TYR A 127 1.61 6.00 -12.40
C TYR A 127 2.26 7.01 -13.35
N MET A 128 2.25 8.29 -12.98
CA MET A 128 2.87 9.37 -13.77
C MET A 128 4.37 9.46 -13.61
N ALA A 129 4.92 8.88 -12.53
CA ALA A 129 6.36 8.90 -12.30
C ALA A 129 7.06 7.87 -13.20
N ARG A 130 8.18 8.31 -13.79
CA ARG A 130 9.11 7.39 -14.46
C ARG A 130 10.02 6.78 -13.41
N LEU A 131 10.06 5.46 -13.36
CA LEU A 131 10.95 4.72 -12.47
C LEU A 131 12.41 5.03 -12.85
N ASN A 132 13.19 5.55 -11.90
CA ASN A 132 14.60 5.85 -12.09
C ASN A 132 15.46 4.81 -11.36
N ALA A 133 16.06 3.89 -12.12
CA ALA A 133 16.90 2.83 -11.59
C ALA A 133 18.15 3.36 -10.85
N ASP A 134 18.72 4.50 -11.29
CA ASP A 134 19.86 5.12 -10.61
C ASP A 134 19.46 5.75 -9.28
N SER A 135 18.26 6.33 -9.18
CA SER A 135 17.73 6.83 -7.91
C SER A 135 17.55 5.69 -6.90
N ILE A 136 16.97 4.57 -7.32
CA ILE A 136 16.80 3.36 -6.48
C ILE A 136 18.17 2.83 -6.03
N LYS A 137 19.11 2.70 -6.97
CA LYS A 137 20.48 2.26 -6.70
C LYS A 137 21.17 3.16 -5.67
N ASN A 138 21.05 4.48 -5.81
CA ASN A 138 21.63 5.43 -4.86
C ASN A 138 20.95 5.37 -3.49
N PHE A 139 19.62 5.18 -3.45
CA PHE A 139 18.87 5.00 -2.22
C PHE A 139 19.34 3.75 -1.46
N ILE A 140 19.41 2.58 -2.11
CA ILE A 140 19.85 1.34 -1.48
C ILE A 140 21.32 1.45 -1.03
N TYR A 141 22.19 2.07 -1.84
CA TYR A 141 23.59 2.28 -1.45
C TYR A 141 23.73 3.16 -0.20
N ALA A 142 22.88 4.19 -0.07
CA ALA A 142 22.81 5.02 1.13
C ALA A 142 22.24 4.26 2.33
N LEU A 143 21.16 3.49 2.13
CA LEU A 143 20.52 2.64 3.14
C LEU A 143 21.49 1.59 3.71
N ASN A 144 22.39 1.10 2.86
CA ASN A 144 23.45 0.19 3.22
C ASN A 144 24.71 0.89 3.81
N GLU A 145 24.59 2.15 4.22
CA GLU A 145 25.69 2.92 4.84
C GLU A 145 26.98 2.92 4.00
N LYS A 146 26.84 2.78 2.67
CA LYS A 146 27.95 2.78 1.71
C LYS A 146 28.95 1.62 1.87
N GLN A 147 28.62 0.57 2.64
CA GLN A 147 29.53 -0.56 2.91
C GLN A 147 29.77 -1.45 1.69
N ILE A 148 28.73 -1.67 0.88
CA ILE A 148 28.78 -2.48 -0.35
C ILE A 148 29.06 -1.57 -1.55
N PRO A 149 30.01 -1.90 -2.44
CA PRO A 149 30.32 -1.09 -3.62
C PRO A 149 29.10 -0.83 -4.50
N LYS A 150 28.90 0.42 -4.96
CA LYS A 150 27.78 0.83 -5.83
C LYS A 150 27.54 -0.08 -7.04
N LYS A 151 28.60 -0.67 -7.61
CA LYS A 151 28.52 -1.58 -8.77
C LYS A 151 27.73 -2.87 -8.49
N ARG A 152 27.55 -3.25 -7.23
CA ARG A 152 26.76 -4.41 -6.80
C ARG A 152 25.26 -4.14 -6.79
N PHE A 153 24.82 -2.92 -7.09
CA PHE A 153 23.42 -2.55 -7.17
C PHE A 153 23.09 -2.20 -8.62
N ASN A 154 22.44 -3.15 -9.31
CA ASN A 154 21.94 -2.98 -10.67
C ASN A 154 20.48 -3.46 -10.73
N MET A 155 19.57 -2.52 -10.46
CA MET A 155 18.15 -2.78 -10.37
C MET A 155 17.52 -2.86 -11.75
N ARG A 156 16.91 -4.01 -12.05
CA ARG A 156 16.14 -4.27 -13.27
C ARG A 156 14.72 -4.71 -12.89
N LEU A 157 13.79 -4.61 -13.82
CA LEU A 157 12.46 -5.20 -13.65
C LEU A 157 12.62 -6.72 -13.48
N ALA A 158 11.98 -7.28 -12.45
CA ALA A 158 11.97 -8.73 -12.28
C ALA A 158 11.16 -9.40 -13.41
N PRO A 159 11.57 -10.58 -13.90
CA PRO A 159 10.75 -11.40 -14.78
C PRO A 159 9.37 -11.65 -14.16
N GLU A 160 8.33 -11.75 -15.00
CA GLU A 160 6.95 -11.92 -14.53
C GLU A 160 6.76 -13.18 -13.69
N GLU A 161 7.34 -14.30 -14.12
CA GLU A 161 7.29 -15.57 -13.39
C GLU A 161 7.92 -15.47 -11.99
N GLU A 162 9.08 -14.80 -11.88
CA GLU A 162 9.73 -14.57 -10.58
C GLU A 162 8.89 -13.64 -9.71
N SER A 163 8.35 -12.56 -10.27
CA SER A 163 7.45 -11.64 -9.56
C SER A 163 6.22 -12.37 -9.03
N GLN A 164 5.59 -13.21 -9.84
CA GLN A 164 4.42 -13.99 -9.43
C GLN A 164 4.77 -14.98 -8.33
N LYS A 165 5.90 -15.69 -8.45
CA LYS A 165 6.36 -16.63 -7.43
C LYS A 165 6.67 -15.96 -6.10
N LEU A 166 7.33 -14.79 -6.13
CA LEU A 166 7.71 -14.05 -4.93
C LEU A 166 6.52 -13.36 -4.25
N THR A 167 5.60 -12.81 -5.04
CA THR A 167 4.50 -11.98 -4.51
C THR A 167 3.19 -12.75 -4.35
N GLY A 168 2.98 -13.84 -5.08
CA GLY A 168 1.69 -14.53 -5.17
C GLY A 168 0.65 -13.80 -6.02
N PHE A 169 1.02 -12.70 -6.68
CA PHE A 169 0.13 -11.90 -7.52
C PHE A 169 0.55 -11.95 -8.99
N VAL A 170 -0.45 -12.03 -9.87
CA VAL A 170 -0.25 -12.00 -11.32
C VAL A 170 0.12 -10.59 -11.81
N HIS A 171 0.52 -10.49 -13.08
CA HIS A 171 0.80 -9.21 -13.72
C HIS A 171 -0.35 -8.19 -13.50
N ASN A 172 0.03 -6.94 -13.24
CA ASN A 172 -0.86 -5.84 -12.85
C ASN A 172 -1.67 -6.05 -11.55
N ALA A 173 -1.47 -7.11 -10.78
CA ALA A 173 -2.13 -7.30 -9.49
C ALA A 173 -1.17 -7.23 -8.29
N VAL A 174 0.11 -6.93 -8.54
CA VAL A 174 1.14 -6.86 -7.50
C VAL A 174 0.81 -5.76 -6.50
N THR A 175 0.81 -6.13 -5.22
CA THR A 175 0.61 -5.22 -4.09
C THR A 175 1.80 -5.31 -3.13
N CYS A 176 2.05 -4.26 -2.36
CA CYS A 176 3.12 -4.24 -1.36
C CYS A 176 2.74 -4.93 -0.03
N ILE A 177 1.58 -5.60 0.04
CA ILE A 177 1.10 -6.28 1.24
C ILE A 177 0.68 -7.73 0.94
N GLY A 178 0.84 -8.60 1.94
CA GLY A 178 0.40 -9.99 1.85
C GLY A 178 1.05 -10.78 0.71
N MET A 179 2.30 -10.45 0.40
CA MET A 179 3.14 -11.22 -0.52
C MET A 179 3.54 -12.57 0.09
N GLU A 180 3.84 -13.56 -0.76
CA GLU A 180 4.32 -14.88 -0.33
C GLU A 180 5.72 -14.82 0.31
N THR A 181 6.56 -13.91 -0.21
CA THR A 181 7.87 -13.59 0.35
C THR A 181 7.83 -12.23 1.02
N ASP A 182 8.50 -12.06 2.16
CA ASP A 182 8.69 -10.76 2.79
C ASP A 182 9.76 -9.95 2.03
N ILE A 183 9.32 -9.24 0.99
CA ILE A 183 10.19 -8.43 0.13
C ILE A 183 10.26 -7.01 0.70
N PRO A 184 11.46 -6.42 0.89
CA PRO A 184 11.60 -5.03 1.30
C PRO A 184 10.87 -4.08 0.35
N VAL A 185 10.05 -3.19 0.91
CA VAL A 185 9.25 -2.20 0.18
C VAL A 185 9.88 -0.82 0.33
N MET A 186 9.95 -0.05 -0.76
CA MET A 186 10.41 1.35 -0.79
C MET A 186 9.49 2.26 -1.60
#